data_AF-A0A2D9RIU9-F1
#
_entry.id   AF-A0A2D9RIU9-F1
#
_cell.length_a   1.000
_cell.length_b   1.000
_cell.length_c   1.000
_cell.angle_alpha   90.00
_cell.angle_beta   90.00
_cell.angle_gamma   90.00
#
_symmetry.space_group_name_H-M   'P 1'
#
loop_
_entity.id
_entity.type
_entity.pdbx_description
1 polymer ?
#
loop_
_entity_poly.entity_id
_entity_poly.type
_entity_poly.pdbx_seq_one_letter_code
_entity_poly.pdbx_strand_id
1 'polypeptide(L)'
;MLFEFLFNFAGSADFMSDNIQPLFQAIDQGPAASFVKEAWYFTPMAGCIHLIALSFLGGAIIMSDLRVVGPGVQATSPAELNRKMSPFLIAAVIGLIFSGILLGLGEVMRIYNSPPFWLKMAGLFSAIVFTFTTRDSVIKNGGKFTVVALVGLAVSMLVFWWTWIELTDWRFAARQSYLILIFLLIGMFTAPMYVPSSISEPVRKLPRMVSLPVMLLVVILLVSGAFLLARIDYQYFHELDLNAMGLGAYFHPSILAMMLVSYIAGVVSWIGIGATDHQPMGMRFVSLMSMFLWFSVAIAGRWIAFW
;
A
#
# COMPACT_ATOMS: atom_id res chain seq x y z
N MET A 1 5.27 -10.51 -32.88
CA MET A 1 4.86 -11.64 -32.00
C MET A 1 5.13 -11.43 -30.52
N LEU A 2 6.31 -11.67 -29.92
CA LEU A 2 6.46 -11.50 -28.44
C LEU A 2 6.36 -10.02 -28.02
N PHE A 3 6.98 -9.12 -28.79
CA PHE A 3 6.91 -7.67 -28.54
C PHE A 3 5.48 -7.13 -28.72
N GLU A 4 4.77 -7.52 -29.78
CA GLU A 4 3.36 -7.17 -29.97
C GLU A 4 2.42 -7.82 -28.96
N PHE A 5 2.71 -9.06 -28.52
CA PHE A 5 1.98 -9.71 -27.44
C PHE A 5 2.17 -8.94 -26.14
N LEU A 6 3.41 -8.57 -25.80
CA LEU A 6 3.70 -7.78 -24.60
C LEU A 6 3.14 -6.35 -24.69
N PHE A 7 3.13 -5.74 -25.88
CA PHE A 7 2.59 -4.41 -26.15
C PHE A 7 1.04 -4.40 -26.13
N ASN A 8 0.39 -5.44 -26.64
CA ASN A 8 -1.07 -5.58 -26.61
C ASN A 8 -1.59 -6.04 -25.23
N PHE A 9 -0.83 -6.88 -24.52
CA PHE A 9 -1.08 -7.26 -23.12
C PHE A 9 -0.94 -6.07 -22.17
N ALA A 10 -0.19 -5.05 -22.59
CA ALA A 10 0.17 -3.85 -21.83
C ALA A 10 -0.82 -2.68 -21.92
N GLY A 11 -2.09 -2.91 -22.29
CA GLY A 11 -3.14 -1.88 -22.12
C GLY A 11 -3.75 -1.32 -23.40
N SER A 12 -3.81 -2.08 -24.49
CA SER A 12 -4.77 -1.73 -25.55
C SER A 12 -6.19 -1.98 -25.02
N ALA A 13 -7.05 -0.96 -25.06
CA ALA A 13 -8.48 -1.11 -24.73
C ALA A 13 -9.11 -2.28 -25.50
N ASP A 14 -8.64 -2.49 -26.73
CA ASP A 14 -9.03 -3.56 -27.65
C ASP A 14 -8.70 -4.97 -27.10
N PHE A 15 -7.53 -5.18 -26.47
CA PHE A 15 -7.23 -6.50 -25.88
C PHE A 15 -8.17 -6.84 -24.73
N MET A 16 -8.45 -5.88 -23.86
CA MET A 16 -9.35 -6.07 -22.72
C MET A 16 -10.78 -6.32 -23.18
N SER A 17 -11.28 -5.54 -24.15
CA SER A 17 -12.63 -5.73 -24.71
C SER A 17 -12.77 -7.07 -25.43
N ASP A 18 -11.76 -7.49 -26.18
CA ASP A 18 -11.87 -8.63 -27.09
C ASP A 18 -11.64 -9.97 -26.37
N ASN A 19 -10.83 -9.98 -25.31
CA ASN A 19 -10.39 -11.22 -24.66
C ASN A 19 -10.82 -11.36 -23.19
N ILE A 20 -10.88 -10.26 -22.44
CA ILE A 20 -11.15 -10.30 -21.00
C ILE A 20 -12.62 -10.02 -20.69
N GLN A 21 -13.22 -9.04 -21.37
CA GLN A 21 -14.63 -8.70 -21.20
C GLN A 21 -15.59 -9.89 -21.42
N PRO A 22 -15.43 -10.73 -22.47
CA PRO A 22 -16.34 -11.85 -22.68
C PRO A 22 -16.27 -12.87 -21.55
N LEU A 23 -15.09 -13.07 -20.95
CA LEU A 23 -14.93 -13.94 -19.78
C LEU A 23 -15.67 -13.37 -18.57
N PHE A 24 -15.55 -12.07 -18.30
CA PHE A 24 -16.27 -11.42 -17.20
C PHE A 24 -17.79 -11.46 -17.42
N GLN A 25 -18.26 -11.26 -18.65
CA GLN A 25 -19.67 -11.39 -19.00
C GLN A 25 -20.18 -12.82 -18.79
N ALA A 26 -19.39 -13.83 -19.18
CA ALA A 26 -19.72 -15.24 -18.96
C ALA A 26 -19.79 -15.58 -17.46
N ILE A 27 -18.91 -15.01 -16.63
CA ILE A 27 -18.96 -15.15 -15.17
C ILE A 27 -20.20 -14.44 -14.61
N ASP A 28 -20.49 -13.22 -15.06
CA ASP A 28 -21.59 -12.37 -14.59
C ASP A 28 -22.97 -13.01 -14.82
N GLN A 29 -23.11 -13.72 -15.95
CA GLN A 29 -24.30 -14.49 -16.34
C GLN A 29 -24.27 -15.94 -15.83
N GLY A 30 -23.15 -16.37 -15.25
CA GLY A 30 -22.94 -17.73 -14.79
C GLY A 30 -23.67 -18.06 -13.48
N PRO A 31 -23.86 -19.35 -13.18
CA PRO A 31 -24.64 -19.79 -12.03
C PRO A 31 -24.05 -19.33 -10.68
N ALA A 32 -22.73 -19.19 -10.59
CA ALA A 32 -22.07 -18.71 -9.38
C ALA A 32 -22.40 -17.24 -9.07
N ALA A 33 -22.41 -16.38 -10.09
CA ALA A 33 -22.78 -14.98 -9.93
C ALA A 33 -24.27 -14.84 -9.62
N SER A 34 -25.14 -15.57 -10.33
CA SER A 34 -26.59 -15.57 -10.04
C SER A 34 -26.88 -16.00 -8.61
N PHE A 35 -26.25 -17.08 -8.12
CA PHE A 35 -26.43 -17.56 -6.75
C PHE A 35 -26.07 -16.50 -5.69
N VAL A 36 -24.98 -15.76 -5.91
CA VAL A 36 -24.56 -14.67 -5.00
C VAL A 36 -25.52 -13.47 -5.09
N LYS A 37 -25.92 -13.07 -6.31
CA LYS A 37 -26.79 -11.91 -6.56
C LYS A 37 -28.22 -12.12 -6.05
N GLU A 38 -28.74 -13.34 -6.14
CA GLU A 38 -30.11 -13.68 -5.73
C GLU A 38 -30.30 -13.67 -4.21
N ALA A 39 -29.25 -13.98 -3.44
CA ALA A 39 -29.33 -13.99 -1.99
C ALA A 39 -28.82 -12.68 -1.37
N TRP A 40 -29.76 -11.91 -0.81
CA TRP A 40 -29.53 -10.59 -0.20
C TRP A 40 -28.41 -10.53 0.84
N TYR A 41 -28.08 -11.64 1.50
CA TYR A 41 -27.12 -11.69 2.60
C TYR A 41 -25.70 -12.09 2.18
N PHE A 42 -25.48 -12.66 0.99
CA PHE A 42 -24.14 -13.16 0.60
C PHE A 42 -23.11 -12.04 0.51
N THR A 43 -23.42 -10.97 -0.21
CA THR A 43 -22.50 -9.83 -0.38
C THR A 43 -22.17 -9.15 0.96
N PRO A 44 -23.14 -8.81 1.84
CA PRO A 44 -22.84 -8.28 3.18
C PRO A 44 -22.01 -9.24 4.04
N MET A 45 -22.35 -10.53 4.07
CA MET A 45 -21.62 -11.54 4.83
C MET A 45 -20.17 -11.68 4.34
N ALA A 46 -19.97 -11.76 3.02
CA ALA A 46 -18.64 -11.77 2.42
C ALA A 46 -17.86 -10.52 2.78
N GLY A 47 -18.52 -9.35 2.81
CA GLY A 47 -17.94 -8.09 3.28
C GLY A 47 -17.46 -8.16 4.74
N CYS A 48 -18.26 -8.70 5.65
CA CYS A 48 -17.86 -8.89 7.05
C CYS A 48 -16.64 -9.80 7.18
N ILE A 49 -16.64 -10.95 6.48
CA ILE A 49 -15.51 -11.88 6.46
C ILE A 49 -14.27 -11.18 5.88
N HIS A 50 -14.43 -10.40 4.82
CA HIS A 50 -13.33 -9.66 4.18
C HIS A 50 -12.69 -8.65 5.14
N LEU A 51 -13.51 -7.89 5.89
CA LEU A 51 -13.00 -6.92 6.87
C LEU A 51 -12.29 -7.60 8.04
N ILE A 52 -12.83 -8.72 8.55
CA ILE A 52 -12.17 -9.51 9.59
C ILE A 52 -10.81 -10.02 9.09
N ALA A 53 -10.77 -10.60 7.88
CA ALA A 53 -9.53 -11.07 7.27
C ALA A 53 -8.53 -9.92 7.07
N LEU A 54 -9.00 -8.73 6.64
CA LEU A 54 -8.16 -7.54 6.51
C LEU A 54 -7.60 -7.08 7.87
N SER A 55 -8.39 -7.13 8.94
CA SER A 55 -7.92 -6.80 10.29
C SER A 55 -6.85 -7.78 10.79
N PHE A 56 -7.02 -9.08 10.56
CA PHE A 56 -6.01 -10.09 10.89
C PHE A 56 -4.73 -9.90 10.07
N LEU A 57 -4.85 -9.67 8.76
CA LEU A 57 -3.73 -9.41 7.88
C LEU A 57 -2.96 -8.16 8.35
N GLY A 58 -3.67 -7.03 8.51
CA GLY A 58 -3.09 -5.76 8.94
C GLY A 58 -2.42 -5.87 10.31
N GLY A 59 -3.08 -6.51 11.28
CA GLY A 59 -2.50 -6.75 12.60
C GLY A 59 -1.22 -7.60 12.54
N ALA A 60 -1.19 -8.63 11.70
CA ALA A 60 -0.02 -9.49 11.55
C ALA A 60 1.16 -8.79 10.85
N ILE A 61 0.89 -8.01 9.81
CA ILE A 61 1.90 -7.19 9.13
C ILE A 61 2.44 -6.13 10.08
N ILE A 62 1.56 -5.32 10.69
CA ILE A 62 1.94 -4.23 11.58
C ILE A 62 2.76 -4.77 12.75
N MET A 63 2.33 -5.86 13.38
CA MET A 63 3.06 -6.45 14.52
C MET A 63 4.46 -6.95 14.12
N SER A 64 4.57 -7.62 12.98
CA SER A 64 5.86 -8.18 12.52
C SER A 64 6.80 -7.11 11.95
N ASP A 65 6.29 -6.12 11.22
CA ASP A 65 7.09 -5.04 10.62
C ASP A 65 7.44 -3.95 11.63
N LEU A 66 6.55 -3.55 12.54
CA LEU A 66 6.90 -2.62 13.62
C LEU A 66 7.94 -3.18 14.57
N ARG A 67 8.13 -4.50 14.64
CA ARG A 67 9.23 -5.08 15.39
C ARG A 67 10.60 -4.80 14.75
N VAL A 68 10.62 -4.56 13.45
CA VAL A 68 11.83 -4.24 12.68
C VAL A 68 12.05 -2.73 12.64
N VAL A 69 11.01 -1.96 12.33
CA VAL A 69 11.13 -0.51 12.08
C VAL A 69 10.79 0.35 13.29
N GLY A 70 10.29 -0.23 14.37
CA GLY A 70 9.56 0.48 15.43
C GLY A 70 9.73 -0.11 16.84
N PRO A 71 8.99 0.42 17.83
CA PRO A 71 8.94 -0.07 19.21
C PRO A 71 8.02 -1.30 19.35
N GLY A 72 7.90 -2.14 18.31
CA GLY A 72 7.04 -3.33 18.27
C GLY A 72 7.41 -4.37 19.34
N VAL A 73 6.89 -5.59 19.23
CA VAL A 73 7.01 -6.62 20.29
C VAL A 73 8.47 -7.03 20.58
N GLN A 74 9.13 -6.37 21.54
CA GLN A 74 10.57 -6.53 21.77
C GLN A 74 10.96 -7.86 22.42
N ALA A 75 10.02 -8.56 23.07
CA ALA A 75 10.25 -9.83 23.77
C ALA A 75 10.70 -10.99 22.86
N THR A 76 10.66 -10.81 21.54
CA THR A 76 10.99 -11.84 20.56
C THR A 76 11.84 -11.23 19.44
N SER A 77 12.73 -12.01 18.82
CA SER A 77 13.51 -11.56 17.66
C SER A 77 12.59 -11.27 16.45
N PRO A 78 12.98 -10.38 15.51
CA PRO A 78 12.17 -10.12 14.32
C PRO A 78 11.84 -11.38 13.50
N ALA A 79 12.82 -12.29 13.33
CA ALA A 79 12.62 -13.53 12.59
C ALA A 79 11.67 -14.50 13.29
N GLU A 80 11.77 -14.63 14.61
CA GLU A 80 10.87 -15.51 15.37
C GLU A 80 9.44 -14.94 15.43
N LEU A 81 9.29 -13.63 15.60
CA LEU A 81 7.96 -12.99 15.57
C LEU A 81 7.33 -13.15 14.18
N ASN A 82 8.11 -12.93 13.12
CA ASN A 82 7.65 -13.15 11.75
C ASN A 82 7.17 -14.61 11.52
N ARG A 83 7.92 -15.59 12.04
CA ARG A 83 7.50 -17.01 11.98
C ARG A 83 6.19 -17.27 12.73
N LYS A 84 5.98 -16.64 13.89
CA LYS A 84 4.73 -16.76 14.67
C LYS A 84 3.54 -16.11 13.97
N MET A 85 3.75 -15.00 13.27
CA MET A 85 2.68 -14.30 12.55
C MET A 85 2.36 -14.90 11.18
N SER A 86 3.29 -15.65 10.58
CA SER A 86 3.12 -16.30 9.26
C SER A 86 1.81 -17.10 9.08
N PRO A 87 1.39 -18.00 10.00
CA PRO A 87 0.12 -18.73 9.82
C PRO A 87 -1.09 -17.80 9.82
N PHE A 88 -1.08 -16.72 10.62
CA PHE A 88 -2.14 -15.71 10.60
C PHE A 88 -2.16 -14.93 9.30
N LEU A 89 -0.99 -14.57 8.76
CA LEU A 89 -0.88 -13.92 7.44
C LEU A 89 -1.46 -14.82 6.35
N ILE A 90 -1.09 -16.10 6.32
CA ILE A 90 -1.59 -17.06 5.32
C ILE A 90 -3.10 -17.22 5.43
N ALA A 91 -3.62 -17.47 6.64
CA ALA A 91 -5.05 -17.61 6.88
C ALA A 91 -5.83 -16.35 6.48
N ALA A 92 -5.29 -15.17 6.78
CA ALA A 92 -5.89 -13.90 6.40
C ALA A 92 -5.89 -13.67 4.88
N VAL A 93 -4.79 -14.01 4.19
CA VAL A 93 -4.73 -13.95 2.72
C VAL A 93 -5.75 -14.88 2.07
N ILE A 94 -5.86 -16.13 2.57
CA ILE A 94 -6.86 -17.09 2.08
C ILE A 94 -8.27 -16.53 2.28
N GLY A 95 -8.57 -16.02 3.49
CA GLY A 95 -9.85 -15.40 3.79
C GLY A 95 -10.16 -14.21 2.90
N LEU A 96 -9.18 -13.34 2.62
CA LEU A 96 -9.32 -12.18 1.74
C LEU A 96 -9.59 -12.57 0.28
N ILE A 97 -8.88 -13.57 -0.24
CA ILE A 97 -9.09 -14.06 -1.62
C ILE A 97 -10.48 -14.67 -1.72
N PHE A 98 -10.84 -15.58 -0.81
CA PHE A 98 -12.14 -16.26 -0.84
C PHE A 98 -13.32 -15.27 -0.72
N SER A 99 -13.30 -14.43 0.30
CA SER A 99 -14.33 -13.39 0.48
C SER A 99 -14.33 -12.36 -0.65
N GLY A 100 -13.16 -12.02 -1.21
CA GLY A 100 -13.03 -11.11 -2.34
C GLY A 100 -13.66 -11.65 -3.63
N ILE A 101 -13.53 -12.95 -3.88
CA ILE A 101 -14.21 -13.63 -5.00
C ILE A 101 -15.72 -13.55 -4.82
N LEU A 102 -16.24 -13.86 -3.63
CA LEU A 102 -17.67 -13.76 -3.33
C LEU A 102 -18.22 -12.34 -3.53
N LEU A 103 -17.48 -11.32 -3.05
CA LEU A 103 -17.83 -9.92 -3.28
C LEU A 103 -17.82 -9.56 -4.77
N GLY A 104 -16.83 -10.05 -5.52
CA GLY A 104 -16.70 -9.79 -6.95
C GLY A 104 -17.81 -10.43 -7.78
N LEU A 105 -18.30 -11.61 -7.39
CA LEU A 105 -19.43 -12.28 -8.05
C LEU A 105 -20.75 -11.49 -7.98
N GLY A 106 -20.92 -10.66 -6.94
CA GLY A 106 -22.09 -9.79 -6.83
C GLY A 106 -22.09 -8.62 -7.83
N GLU A 107 -20.92 -8.22 -8.33
CA GLU A 107 -20.70 -6.94 -9.02
C GLU A 107 -19.70 -7.09 -10.19
N VAL A 108 -19.73 -8.23 -10.92
CA VAL A 108 -18.67 -8.66 -11.85
C VAL A 108 -18.34 -7.60 -12.91
N MET A 109 -19.36 -7.09 -13.61
CA MET A 109 -19.12 -6.08 -14.65
C MET A 109 -18.76 -4.70 -14.08
N ARG A 110 -19.16 -4.39 -12.85
CA ARG A 110 -18.75 -3.16 -12.18
C ARG A 110 -17.26 -3.19 -11.85
N ILE A 111 -16.76 -4.31 -11.31
CA ILE A 111 -15.33 -4.45 -10.99
C ILE A 111 -14.46 -4.56 -12.25
N TYR A 112 -14.96 -5.20 -13.32
CA TYR A 112 -14.27 -5.25 -14.62
C TYR A 112 -13.95 -3.85 -15.14
N ASN A 113 -14.94 -2.95 -15.12
CA ASN A 113 -14.78 -1.60 -15.64
C ASN A 113 -14.03 -0.67 -14.68
N SER A 114 -13.69 -1.10 -13.46
CA SER A 114 -13.11 -0.26 -12.40
C SER A 114 -11.57 -0.31 -12.40
N PRO A 115 -10.85 0.75 -12.80
CA PRO A 115 -9.38 0.78 -12.71
C PRO A 115 -8.83 0.53 -11.29
N PRO A 116 -9.44 1.07 -10.21
CA PRO A 116 -9.03 0.76 -8.84
C PRO A 116 -9.07 -0.72 -8.48
N PHE A 117 -9.98 -1.51 -9.09
CA PHE A 117 -10.03 -2.96 -8.88
C PHE A 117 -8.79 -3.65 -9.44
N TRP A 118 -8.41 -3.34 -10.68
CA TRP A 118 -7.21 -3.90 -11.31
C TRP A 118 -5.93 -3.49 -10.59
N LEU A 119 -5.85 -2.24 -10.12
CA LEU A 119 -4.75 -1.79 -9.26
C LEU A 119 -4.71 -2.57 -7.94
N LYS A 120 -5.86 -2.84 -7.31
CA LYS A 120 -5.95 -3.68 -6.11
C LYS A 120 -5.45 -5.10 -6.39
N MET A 121 -5.76 -5.68 -7.54
CA MET A 121 -5.35 -7.05 -7.90
C MET A 121 -3.84 -7.14 -8.16
N ALA A 122 -3.28 -6.20 -8.92
CA ALA A 122 -1.82 -6.11 -9.11
C ALA A 122 -1.09 -5.83 -7.79
N GLY A 123 -1.64 -4.95 -6.96
CA GLY A 123 -1.14 -4.67 -5.61
C GLY A 123 -1.18 -5.89 -4.71
N LEU A 124 -2.27 -6.66 -4.72
CA LEU A 124 -2.42 -7.87 -3.92
C LEU A 124 -1.41 -8.93 -4.33
N PHE A 125 -1.27 -9.17 -5.64
CA PHE A 125 -0.24 -10.07 -6.18
C PHE A 125 1.16 -9.64 -5.72
N SER A 126 1.49 -8.36 -5.91
CA SER A 126 2.79 -7.79 -5.55
C SER A 126 3.07 -7.90 -4.06
N ALA A 127 2.08 -7.59 -3.20
CA ALA A 127 2.19 -7.68 -1.76
C ALA A 127 2.41 -9.12 -1.28
N ILE A 128 1.69 -10.10 -1.84
CA ILE A 128 1.84 -11.52 -1.51
C ILE A 128 3.23 -12.01 -1.93
N VAL A 129 3.60 -11.81 -3.21
CA VAL A 129 4.90 -12.24 -3.73
C VAL A 129 6.01 -11.62 -2.89
N PHE A 130 6.00 -10.30 -2.70
CA PHE A 130 7.01 -9.59 -1.91
C PHE A 130 7.10 -10.10 -0.47
N THR A 131 5.96 -10.33 0.19
CA THR A 131 5.90 -10.75 1.59
C THR A 131 6.54 -12.13 1.78
N PHE A 132 6.16 -13.10 0.95
CA PHE A 132 6.60 -14.50 1.11
C PHE A 132 7.95 -14.81 0.46
N THR A 133 8.47 -13.94 -0.41
CA THR A 133 9.79 -14.12 -1.03
C THR A 133 10.81 -13.12 -0.47
N THR A 134 10.73 -11.85 -0.84
CA THR A 134 11.67 -10.80 -0.48
C THR A 134 11.74 -10.55 1.00
N ARG A 135 10.61 -10.19 1.61
CA ARG A 135 10.56 -9.81 3.01
C ARG A 135 10.96 -10.98 3.90
N ASP A 136 10.29 -12.11 3.76
CA ASP A 136 10.55 -13.29 4.60
C ASP A 136 12.01 -13.77 4.47
N SER A 137 12.57 -13.81 3.24
CA SER A 137 13.97 -14.18 3.04
C SER A 137 14.93 -13.17 3.67
N VAL A 138 14.72 -11.87 3.50
CA VAL A 138 15.62 -10.83 4.04
C VAL A 138 15.57 -10.81 5.57
N ILE A 139 14.39 -10.96 6.16
CA ILE A 139 14.23 -11.03 7.63
C ILE A 139 14.91 -12.29 8.20
N LYS A 140 14.76 -13.45 7.55
CA LYS A 140 15.44 -14.70 7.97
C LYS A 140 16.96 -14.62 7.84
N ASN A 141 17.48 -13.91 6.84
CA ASN A 141 18.90 -13.81 6.53
C ASN A 141 19.59 -12.56 7.12
N GLY A 142 19.08 -12.02 8.23
CA GLY A 142 19.81 -10.95 8.93
C GLY A 142 19.87 -9.63 8.14
N GLY A 143 18.94 -9.40 7.20
CA GLY A 143 18.94 -8.21 6.34
C GLY A 143 19.68 -8.38 5.00
N LYS A 144 20.24 -9.56 4.72
CA LYS A 144 20.92 -9.84 3.45
C LYS A 144 19.93 -10.23 2.36
N PHE A 145 20.12 -9.70 1.15
CA PHE A 145 19.33 -10.05 -0.02
C PHE A 145 19.86 -11.33 -0.66
N THR A 146 19.03 -12.37 -0.67
CA THR A 146 19.27 -13.62 -1.40
C THR A 146 18.80 -13.50 -2.85
N VAL A 147 19.14 -14.46 -3.71
CA VAL A 147 18.62 -14.52 -5.08
C VAL A 147 17.09 -14.56 -5.09
N VAL A 148 16.47 -15.36 -4.22
CA VAL A 148 15.00 -15.43 -4.09
C VAL A 148 14.43 -14.07 -3.71
N ALA A 149 15.09 -13.34 -2.80
CA ALA A 149 14.63 -12.02 -2.41
C ALA A 149 14.74 -11.00 -3.55
N LEU A 150 15.80 -11.06 -4.35
CA LEU A 150 15.98 -10.16 -5.49
C LEU A 150 14.98 -10.44 -6.60
N VAL A 151 14.73 -11.71 -6.93
CA VAL A 151 13.72 -12.11 -7.91
C VAL A 151 12.33 -11.69 -7.45
N GLY A 152 11.99 -11.98 -6.19
CA GLY A 152 10.73 -11.56 -5.58
C GLY A 152 10.52 -10.05 -5.62
N LEU A 153 11.57 -9.28 -5.31
CA LEU A 153 11.56 -7.83 -5.36
C LEU A 153 11.33 -7.34 -6.79
N ALA A 154 12.08 -7.87 -7.76
CA ALA A 154 11.94 -7.48 -9.15
C ALA A 154 10.52 -7.75 -9.67
N VAL A 155 9.99 -8.97 -9.48
CA VAL A 155 8.66 -9.35 -9.95
C VAL A 155 7.56 -8.50 -9.32
N SER A 156 7.57 -8.35 -8.00
CA SER A 156 6.56 -7.56 -7.29
C SER A 156 6.62 -6.07 -7.62
N MET A 157 7.81 -5.49 -7.72
CA MET A 157 7.96 -4.07 -8.05
C MET A 157 7.58 -3.79 -9.50
N LEU A 158 7.98 -4.65 -10.44
CA LEU A 158 7.62 -4.48 -11.85
C LEU A 158 6.10 -4.51 -12.04
N VAL A 159 5.40 -5.49 -11.45
CA VAL A 159 3.94 -5.57 -11.56
C VAL A 159 3.26 -4.37 -10.89
N PHE A 160 3.67 -4.03 -9.66
CA PHE A 160 3.06 -2.91 -8.93
C PHE A 160 3.23 -1.59 -9.67
N TRP A 161 4.46 -1.23 -10.04
CA TRP A 161 4.75 0.07 -10.65
C TRP A 161 4.19 0.18 -12.06
N TRP A 162 4.24 -0.89 -12.84
CA TRP A 162 3.60 -0.94 -14.15
C TRP A 162 2.10 -0.61 -14.04
N THR A 163 1.37 -1.38 -13.23
CA THR A 163 -0.07 -1.18 -13.08
C THR A 163 -0.40 0.17 -12.43
N TRP A 164 0.42 0.63 -11.49
CA TRP A 164 0.22 1.92 -10.85
C TRP A 164 0.35 3.07 -11.84
N ILE A 165 1.38 3.08 -12.70
CA ILE A 165 1.56 4.12 -13.72
C ILE A 165 0.35 4.13 -14.66
N GLU A 166 0.05 2.99 -15.29
CA GLU A 166 -1.02 2.89 -16.30
C GLU A 166 -2.41 3.25 -15.74
N LEU A 167 -2.77 2.75 -14.55
CA LEU A 167 -4.14 2.87 -14.04
C LEU A 167 -4.40 4.10 -13.18
N THR A 168 -3.36 4.81 -12.74
CA THR A 168 -3.51 6.07 -12.00
C THR A 168 -3.36 7.29 -12.90
N ASP A 169 -3.11 7.09 -14.19
CA ASP A 169 -2.90 8.16 -15.15
C ASP A 169 -4.11 9.10 -15.30
N TRP A 170 -5.33 8.57 -15.17
CA TRP A 170 -6.58 9.32 -15.38
C TRP A 170 -7.09 10.11 -14.17
N ARG A 171 -6.57 9.85 -12.95
CA ARG A 171 -7.00 10.53 -11.72
C ARG A 171 -5.80 10.98 -10.89
N PHE A 172 -5.36 12.21 -11.15
CA PHE A 172 -4.27 12.88 -10.44
C PHE A 172 -4.31 12.77 -8.91
N ALA A 173 -5.50 12.86 -8.31
CA ALA A 173 -5.71 12.73 -6.86
C ALA A 173 -5.25 11.37 -6.30
N ALA A 174 -5.38 10.29 -7.09
CA ALA A 174 -4.88 8.99 -6.68
C ALA A 174 -3.36 8.98 -6.61
N ARG A 175 -2.67 9.47 -7.64
CA ARG A 175 -1.20 9.57 -7.66
C ARG A 175 -0.67 10.35 -6.46
N GLN A 176 -1.30 11.48 -6.13
CA GLN A 176 -0.93 12.28 -4.96
C GLN A 176 -1.02 11.50 -3.64
N SER A 177 -2.06 10.69 -3.43
CA SER A 177 -2.21 9.92 -2.19
C SER A 177 -1.09 8.90 -1.97
N TYR A 178 -0.61 8.26 -3.04
CA TYR A 178 0.53 7.35 -2.98
C TYR A 178 1.85 8.09 -2.76
N LEU A 179 2.05 9.25 -3.38
CA LEU A 179 3.24 10.08 -3.16
C LEU A 179 3.37 10.51 -1.69
N ILE A 180 2.27 10.91 -1.05
CA ILE A 180 2.25 11.22 0.39
C ILE A 180 2.77 10.03 1.19
N LEU A 181 2.22 8.84 0.94
CA LEU A 181 2.65 7.62 1.64
C LEU A 181 4.12 7.28 1.37
N ILE A 182 4.57 7.36 0.11
CA ILE A 182 5.95 7.10 -0.29
C ILE A 182 6.92 8.03 0.45
N PHE A 183 6.67 9.34 0.41
CA PHE A 183 7.56 10.32 1.03
C PHE A 183 7.57 10.20 2.56
N LEU A 184 6.42 9.88 3.17
CA LEU A 184 6.36 9.55 4.59
C LEU A 184 7.24 8.35 4.94
N LEU A 185 7.17 7.26 4.17
CA LEU A 185 8.00 6.08 4.40
C LEU A 185 9.48 6.33 4.12
N ILE A 186 9.82 7.14 3.10
CA ILE A 186 11.19 7.57 2.82
C ILE A 186 11.73 8.37 4.01
N GLY A 187 10.95 9.33 4.55
CA GLY A 187 11.32 10.08 5.74
C GLY A 187 11.60 9.17 6.94
N MET A 188 10.72 8.19 7.20
CA MET A 188 10.94 7.20 8.25
C MET A 188 12.19 6.33 8.03
N PHE A 189 12.49 5.99 6.78
CA PHE A 189 13.64 5.17 6.42
C PHE A 189 14.96 5.92 6.63
N THR A 190 15.03 7.15 6.13
CA THR A 190 16.26 7.94 6.07
C THR A 190 16.54 8.72 7.36
N ALA A 191 15.54 8.97 8.21
CA ALA A 191 15.69 9.70 9.47
C ALA A 191 16.95 9.35 10.31
N PRO A 192 17.24 8.07 10.62
CA PRO A 192 18.45 7.73 11.39
C PRO A 192 19.77 8.07 10.71
N MET A 193 19.80 8.37 9.41
CA MET A 193 21.04 8.72 8.70
C MET A 193 21.49 10.16 8.98
N TYR A 194 20.57 11.06 9.32
CA TYR A 194 20.86 12.50 9.48
C TYR A 194 20.31 13.11 10.77
N VAL A 195 19.37 12.47 11.47
CA VAL A 195 18.88 12.96 12.77
C VAL A 195 19.90 12.60 13.85
N PRO A 196 20.59 13.57 14.48
CA PRO A 196 21.58 13.29 15.50
C PRO A 196 20.94 12.71 16.77
N SER A 197 21.72 11.91 17.52
CA SER A 197 21.30 11.35 18.81
C SER A 197 20.94 12.43 19.83
N SER A 198 21.57 13.61 19.75
CA SER A 198 21.26 14.77 20.60
C SER A 198 19.80 15.24 20.50
N ILE A 199 19.16 15.06 19.34
CA ILE A 199 17.75 15.41 19.12
C ILE A 199 16.84 14.21 19.42
N SER A 200 17.22 13.00 18.96
CA SER A 200 16.35 11.83 19.04
C SER A 200 16.30 11.18 20.42
N GLU A 201 17.40 11.14 21.18
CA GLU A 201 17.44 10.50 22.50
C GLU A 201 16.54 11.16 23.56
N PRO A 202 16.49 12.50 23.71
CA PRO A 202 15.61 13.14 24.68
C PRO A 202 14.14 12.79 24.42
N VAL A 203 13.73 12.80 23.15
CA VAL A 203 12.34 12.48 22.76
C VAL A 203 12.04 10.99 22.99
N ARG A 204 13.00 10.10 22.69
CA ARG A 204 12.86 8.65 22.93
C ARG A 204 12.76 8.29 24.41
N LYS A 205 13.30 9.12 25.32
CA LYS A 205 13.22 8.93 26.78
C LYS A 205 11.86 9.37 27.35
N LEU A 206 11.06 10.13 26.60
CA LEU A 206 9.73 10.53 27.07
C LEU A 206 8.83 9.30 27.21
N PRO A 207 7.94 9.28 28.22
CA PRO A 207 6.90 8.26 28.31
C PRO A 207 6.07 8.24 27.02
N ARG A 208 5.73 7.04 26.51
CA ARG A 208 4.95 6.89 25.27
C ARG A 208 3.61 7.62 25.30
N MET A 209 3.01 7.76 26.48
CA MET A 209 1.78 8.52 26.69
C MET A 209 1.92 10.02 26.42
N VAL A 210 3.14 10.55 26.38
CA VAL A 210 3.45 11.95 26.08
C VAL A 210 4.00 12.07 24.65
N SER A 211 4.96 11.22 24.27
CA SER A 211 5.60 11.33 22.96
C SER A 211 4.63 11.09 21.79
N LEU A 212 3.71 10.12 21.92
CA LEU A 212 2.76 9.78 20.85
C LEU A 212 1.71 10.88 20.60
N PRO A 213 1.00 11.42 21.61
CA PRO A 213 0.08 12.54 21.37
C PRO A 213 0.76 13.78 20.81
N VAL A 214 1.96 14.11 21.30
CA VAL A 214 2.73 15.26 20.78
C VAL A 214 3.13 15.03 19.33
N MET A 215 3.65 13.84 18.99
CA MET A 215 3.96 13.48 17.62
C MET A 215 2.73 13.57 16.71
N LEU A 216 1.59 13.01 17.14
CA LEU A 216 0.34 13.09 16.39
C LEU A 216 -0.10 14.54 16.19
N LEU A 217 -0.02 15.38 17.22
CA LEU A 217 -0.31 16.80 17.13
C LEU A 217 0.61 17.49 16.10
N VAL A 218 1.92 17.22 16.13
CA VAL A 218 2.86 17.78 15.15
C VAL A 218 2.52 17.33 13.74
N VAL A 219 2.21 16.04 13.53
CA VAL A 219 1.79 15.54 12.21
C VAL A 219 0.49 16.19 11.75
N ILE A 220 -0.51 16.35 12.63
CA ILE A 220 -1.77 17.05 12.32
C ILE A 220 -1.52 18.51 11.94
N LEU A 221 -0.62 19.20 12.66
CA LEU A 221 -0.24 20.58 12.36
C LEU A 221 0.51 20.69 11.03
N LEU A 222 1.40 19.75 10.74
CA LEU A 222 2.12 19.67 9.46
C LEU A 222 1.14 19.46 8.30
N VAL A 223 0.21 18.51 8.44
CA VAL A 223 -0.83 18.25 7.45
C VAL A 223 -1.72 19.48 7.27
N SER A 224 -2.22 20.06 8.36
CA SER A 224 -3.02 21.29 8.33
C SER A 224 -2.28 22.44 7.64
N GLY A 225 -1.00 22.63 7.97
CA GLY A 225 -0.14 23.62 7.34
C GLY A 225 0.04 23.38 5.84
N ALA A 226 0.19 22.11 5.42
CA ALA A 226 0.27 21.75 4.00
C ALA A 226 -1.01 22.11 3.25
N PHE A 227 -2.18 21.82 3.82
CA PHE A 227 -3.47 22.19 3.22
C PHE A 227 -3.64 23.71 3.12
N LEU A 228 -3.26 24.45 4.16
CA LEU A 228 -3.30 25.93 4.15
C LEU A 228 -2.35 26.52 3.10
N LEU A 229 -1.12 26.01 3.02
CA LEU A 229 -0.10 26.44 2.05
C LEU A 229 -0.47 26.05 0.61
N ALA A 230 -1.10 24.90 0.42
CA ALA A 230 -1.58 24.46 -0.88
C ALA A 230 -2.70 25.35 -1.43
N ARG A 231 -3.23 26.29 -0.61
CA ARG A 231 -4.46 27.08 -0.83
C ARG A 231 -5.59 26.16 -1.28
N ILE A 232 -6.44 25.78 -0.33
CA ILE A 232 -7.60 24.90 -0.52
C ILE A 232 -8.61 25.55 -1.48
N ASP A 233 -8.26 25.67 -2.74
CA ASP A 233 -9.14 26.05 -3.80
C ASP A 233 -9.30 24.82 -4.68
N TYR A 234 -10.25 23.97 -4.27
CA TYR A 234 -10.68 22.82 -5.07
C TYR A 234 -11.08 23.24 -6.49
N GLN A 235 -11.46 24.51 -6.67
CA GLN A 235 -11.80 25.10 -7.96
C GLN A 235 -10.55 25.34 -8.83
N TYR A 236 -9.42 25.73 -8.25
CA TYR A 236 -8.14 25.92 -8.95
C TYR A 236 -7.54 24.60 -9.48
N PHE A 237 -7.78 23.47 -8.79
CA PHE A 237 -7.42 22.13 -9.27
C PHE A 237 -8.33 21.60 -10.39
N HIS A 238 -9.51 22.19 -10.60
CA HIS A 238 -10.36 21.92 -11.76
C HIS A 238 -9.92 22.70 -13.00
N GLU A 239 -9.27 23.87 -12.82
CA GLU A 239 -8.75 24.69 -13.92
C GLU A 239 -7.33 24.31 -14.35
N LEU A 240 -6.50 23.82 -13.43
CA LEU A 240 -5.22 23.20 -13.78
C LEU A 240 -5.46 21.78 -14.30
N ASP A 241 -5.35 21.60 -15.61
CA ASP A 241 -5.28 20.26 -16.20
C ASP A 241 -3.93 19.60 -15.87
N LEU A 242 -3.80 19.14 -14.61
CA LEU A 242 -2.64 18.42 -14.11
C LEU A 242 -2.43 17.10 -14.86
N ASN A 243 -3.49 16.57 -15.49
CA ASN A 243 -3.36 15.43 -16.39
C ASN A 243 -2.63 15.84 -17.68
N ALA A 244 -2.96 17.01 -18.26
CA ALA A 244 -2.22 17.56 -19.42
C ALA A 244 -0.77 17.96 -19.09
N MET A 245 -0.47 18.31 -17.83
CA MET A 245 0.91 18.60 -17.41
C MET A 245 1.81 17.35 -17.36
N GLY A 246 1.24 16.13 -17.37
CA GLY A 246 1.98 14.88 -17.35
C GLY A 246 3.04 14.85 -16.23
N LEU A 247 4.30 14.56 -16.58
CA LEU A 247 5.41 14.58 -15.63
C LEU A 247 5.71 15.97 -15.05
N GLY A 248 5.34 17.06 -15.74
CA GLY A 248 5.51 18.43 -15.25
C GLY A 248 4.69 18.71 -13.98
N ALA A 249 3.59 17.98 -13.79
CA ALA A 249 2.72 18.13 -12.63
C ALA A 249 3.46 17.83 -11.31
N TYR A 250 4.42 16.88 -11.30
CA TYR A 250 5.21 16.54 -10.10
C TYR A 250 6.09 17.69 -9.60
N PHE A 251 6.39 18.66 -10.47
CA PHE A 251 7.17 19.85 -10.11
C PHE A 251 6.28 21.02 -9.69
N HIS A 252 4.96 20.82 -9.63
CA HIS A 252 4.04 21.85 -9.16
C HIS A 252 4.32 22.18 -7.69
N PRO A 253 4.45 23.47 -7.30
CA PRO A 253 4.87 23.86 -5.95
C PRO A 253 4.03 23.27 -4.82
N SER A 254 2.71 23.16 -4.98
CA SER A 254 1.84 22.57 -3.95
C SER A 254 2.10 21.07 -3.73
N ILE A 255 2.48 20.34 -4.77
CA ILE A 255 2.77 18.91 -4.70
C ILE A 255 4.12 18.67 -4.07
N LEU A 256 5.12 19.44 -4.49
CA LEU A 256 6.43 19.45 -3.84
C LEU A 256 6.31 19.79 -2.35
N ALA A 257 5.46 20.77 -2.00
CA ALA A 257 5.17 21.10 -0.60
C ALA A 257 4.54 19.92 0.15
N MET A 258 3.54 19.25 -0.42
CA MET A 258 2.92 18.06 0.20
C MET A 258 3.91 16.89 0.36
N MET A 259 4.76 16.63 -0.65
CA MET A 259 5.81 15.62 -0.58
C MET A 259 6.82 15.95 0.52
N LEU A 260 7.24 17.21 0.64
CA LEU A 260 8.13 17.69 1.69
C LEU A 260 7.51 17.55 3.08
N VAL A 261 6.25 17.97 3.26
CA VAL A 261 5.52 17.82 4.53
C VAL A 261 5.40 16.35 4.90
N SER A 262 5.06 15.48 3.95
CA SER A 262 4.93 14.04 4.17
C SER A 262 6.26 13.43 4.59
N TYR A 263 7.36 13.83 3.93
CA TYR A 263 8.72 13.45 4.31
C TYR A 263 9.05 13.87 5.75
N ILE A 264 8.83 15.14 6.10
CA ILE A 264 9.06 15.65 7.46
C ILE A 264 8.20 14.91 8.48
N ALA A 265 6.92 14.65 8.16
CA ALA A 265 6.04 13.85 9.01
C ALA A 265 6.58 12.43 9.22
N GLY A 266 7.19 11.83 8.19
CA GLY A 266 7.92 10.57 8.30
C GLY A 266 9.09 10.63 9.29
N VAL A 267 9.91 11.69 9.21
CA VAL A 267 11.03 11.92 10.14
C VAL A 267 10.54 12.08 11.58
N VAL A 268 9.54 12.94 11.78
CA VAL A 268 8.92 13.19 13.09
C VAL A 268 8.31 11.89 13.65
N SER A 269 7.64 11.11 12.80
CA SER A 269 7.05 9.83 13.20
C SER A 269 8.11 8.83 13.64
N TRP A 270 9.25 8.76 12.95
CA TRP A 270 10.36 7.89 13.34
C TRP A 270 10.90 8.26 14.74
N ILE A 271 11.06 9.54 15.04
CA ILE A 271 11.49 10.01 16.37
C ILE A 271 10.42 9.70 17.42
N GLY A 272 9.17 10.12 17.17
CA GLY A 272 8.08 10.10 18.15
C GLY A 272 7.59 8.70 18.52
N ILE A 273 7.62 7.77 17.56
CA ILE A 273 7.31 6.36 17.77
C ILE A 273 8.46 5.65 18.51
N GLY A 274 9.66 6.24 18.58
CA GLY A 274 10.82 5.59 19.19
C GLY A 274 11.30 4.40 18.35
N ALA A 275 11.34 4.59 17.04
CA ALA A 275 11.77 3.57 16.10
C ALA A 275 13.23 3.14 16.35
N THR A 276 13.48 1.83 16.28
CA THR A 276 14.82 1.28 16.50
C THR A 276 15.71 1.53 15.28
N ASP A 277 16.95 1.96 15.52
CA ASP A 277 18.01 2.14 14.54
C ASP A 277 19.00 0.96 14.47
N HIS A 278 18.88 -0.01 15.37
CA HIS A 278 19.82 -1.12 15.50
C HIS A 278 19.61 -2.24 14.46
N GLN A 279 18.44 -2.27 13.80
CA GLN A 279 18.15 -3.32 12.83
C GLN A 279 18.86 -3.05 11.49
N PRO A 280 19.34 -4.09 10.79
CA PRO A 280 19.98 -3.94 9.49
C PRO A 280 19.11 -3.16 8.49
N MET A 281 19.74 -2.30 7.69
CA MET A 281 19.04 -1.45 6.71
C MET A 281 18.16 -2.25 5.75
N GLY A 282 18.62 -3.44 5.32
CA GLY A 282 17.84 -4.32 4.45
C GLY A 282 16.52 -4.78 5.09
N MET A 283 16.53 -5.12 6.39
CA MET A 283 15.30 -5.47 7.11
C MET A 283 14.33 -4.30 7.19
N ARG A 284 14.85 -3.12 7.55
CA ARG A 284 14.04 -1.90 7.65
C ARG A 284 13.39 -1.54 6.32
N PHE A 285 14.15 -1.64 5.22
CA PHE A 285 13.65 -1.42 3.87
C PHE A 285 12.50 -2.37 3.52
N VAL A 286 12.69 -3.69 3.68
CA VAL A 286 11.65 -4.65 3.30
C VAL A 286 10.41 -4.54 4.18
N SER A 287 10.55 -4.15 5.45
CA SER A 287 9.40 -3.93 6.33
C SER A 287 8.59 -2.70 5.95
N LEU A 288 9.23 -1.57 5.60
CA LEU A 288 8.51 -0.39 5.12
C LEU A 288 7.86 -0.64 3.75
N MET A 289 8.55 -1.35 2.84
CA MET A 289 8.02 -1.69 1.53
C MET A 289 6.84 -2.67 1.61
N SER A 290 6.89 -3.63 2.54
CA SER A 290 5.77 -4.52 2.86
C SER A 290 4.54 -3.74 3.30
N MET A 291 4.71 -2.82 4.27
CA MET A 291 3.63 -1.94 4.72
C MET A 291 3.08 -1.10 3.57
N PHE A 292 3.93 -0.53 2.72
CA PHE A 292 3.52 0.22 1.53
C PHE A 292 2.62 -0.59 0.60
N LEU A 293 3.05 -1.78 0.20
CA LEU A 293 2.30 -2.63 -0.73
C LEU A 293 0.94 -3.03 -0.15
N TRP A 294 0.90 -3.43 1.13
CA TRP A 294 -0.36 -3.82 1.76
C TRP A 294 -1.31 -2.66 2.02
N PHE A 295 -0.81 -1.49 2.40
CA PHE A 295 -1.63 -0.29 2.49
C PHE A 295 -2.14 0.16 1.13
N SER A 296 -1.34 0.00 0.07
CA SER A 296 -1.78 0.26 -1.31
C SER A 296 -2.99 -0.60 -1.70
N VAL A 297 -2.99 -1.88 -1.34
CA VAL A 297 -4.15 -2.78 -1.54
C VAL A 297 -5.39 -2.29 -0.79
N ALA A 298 -5.22 -1.85 0.46
CA ALA A 298 -6.33 -1.32 1.27
C ALA A 298 -6.88 0.00 0.71
N ILE A 299 -6.01 0.93 0.30
CA ILE A 299 -6.36 2.21 -0.32
C ILE A 299 -7.12 1.97 -1.63
N ALA A 300 -6.59 1.12 -2.52
CA ALA A 300 -7.27 0.74 -3.76
C ALA A 300 -8.63 0.09 -3.47
N GLY A 301 -8.72 -0.77 -2.46
CA GLY A 301 -9.97 -1.37 -2.00
C GLY A 301 -11.03 -0.34 -1.59
N ARG A 302 -10.65 0.68 -0.82
CA ARG A 302 -11.57 1.77 -0.47
C ARG A 302 -11.94 2.64 -1.67
N TRP A 303 -11.01 2.83 -2.60
CA TRP A 303 -11.23 3.60 -3.82
C TRP A 303 -12.29 2.95 -4.73
N ILE A 304 -12.34 1.62 -4.83
CA ILE A 304 -13.40 0.91 -5.59
C ILE A 304 -14.81 1.33 -5.13
N ALA A 305 -15.02 1.61 -3.84
CA ALA A 305 -16.33 2.00 -3.32
C ALA A 305 -16.82 3.38 -3.82
N PHE A 306 -15.92 4.21 -4.32
CA PHE A 306 -16.21 5.55 -4.85
C PHE A 306 -16.14 5.63 -6.38
N TRP A 307 -16.03 4.47 -7.04
CA TRP A 307 -16.04 4.32 -8.49
C TRP A 307 -17.37 3.68 -8.90
#